data_AF-A0AAD5VMQ7-F1
#
_entry.id   AF-A0AAD5VMQ7-F1
#
_cell.length_a   1.000
_cell.length_b   1.000
_cell.length_c   1.000
_cell.angle_alpha   90.00
_cell.angle_beta   90.00
_cell.angle_gamma   90.00
#
_symmetry.space_group_name_H-M   'P 1'
#
loop_
_entity.id
_entity.type
_entity.pdbx_description
1 polymer ?
#
loop_
_entity_poly.entity_id
_entity_poly.type
_entity_poly.pdbx_seq_one_letter_code
_entity_poly.pdbx_strand_id
1 'polypeptide(L)'
;MPIILANTDEPTARKKVQSLKSTIATIDVDIKRYHNEAISIRAQRDKLVLRASEARRPAHPSKLIGLIPSCLRWPRLRLTAELQLPVLDRELEHAERKLFKLRRERNALERLLHMYEATFAPIAKVPPEILQIIFLFTIPSGHSAPSISQTPISLTLVCHKWRMLALDTPALWAAISTSSDWPLRAFSPIPISPYSSELYQTLRNPSLSIARSNQPLAWLHRARGLPFWMEIVIPRHDLWFGPQDPYRTWVLQTSSEWSHLRILGRASHMAALLIAPFPKLETLELVGESYDYLSRGLVHAYDDFNLNPHHFHRDKWTALTIFDASVTWIMVEQLVRILKHAPVLQVCRAQIFIRYGRDTLHIRPRVAYPSLLSLELKFGPELVWKTLLDHCILPSLTSLHLLNLCSNSICCPGADRDIADFGQRSRCPLRAFRAVRVWKNENRAAAAVQNICLTFPTLKEVDIRTS
;
A
#
# COMPACT_ATOMS: atom_id res chain seq x y z
N MET A 1 4.64 -20.18 -27.15
CA MET A 1 4.83 -21.65 -27.11
C MET A 1 5.64 -22.02 -25.89
N PRO A 2 5.09 -22.81 -24.96
CA PRO A 2 5.88 -23.74 -24.18
C PRO A 2 5.23 -25.12 -24.29
N ILE A 3 5.64 -25.90 -25.29
CA ILE A 3 5.21 -27.28 -25.43
C ILE A 3 6.47 -28.13 -25.15
N ILE A 4 6.28 -29.16 -24.31
CA ILE A 4 7.17 -30.32 -24.12
C ILE A 4 8.43 -30.09 -23.27
N LEU A 5 8.29 -30.03 -21.93
CA LEU A 5 9.36 -30.51 -21.02
C LEU A 5 8.83 -31.27 -19.79
N ALA A 6 7.54 -31.65 -19.77
CA ALA A 6 6.95 -32.36 -18.62
C ALA A 6 7.35 -33.85 -18.54
N ASN A 7 7.95 -34.44 -19.59
CA ASN A 7 8.21 -35.88 -19.70
C ASN A 7 9.67 -36.27 -19.99
N THR A 8 10.66 -35.41 -19.69
CA THR A 8 12.07 -35.81 -19.83
C THR A 8 12.58 -36.40 -18.52
N ASP A 9 12.95 -37.68 -18.52
CA ASP A 9 13.62 -38.36 -17.41
C ASP A 9 14.78 -37.51 -16.86
N GLU A 10 14.85 -37.35 -15.54
CA GLU A 10 15.87 -36.57 -14.82
C GLU A 10 17.32 -36.82 -15.32
N PRO A 11 17.78 -38.07 -15.55
CA PRO A 11 19.11 -38.32 -16.11
C PRO A 11 19.29 -37.76 -17.53
N THR A 12 18.25 -37.81 -18.37
CA THR A 12 18.28 -37.30 -19.75
C THR A 12 18.36 -35.78 -19.77
N ALA A 13 17.61 -35.11 -18.89
CA ALA A 13 17.63 -33.66 -18.78
C ALA A 13 18.95 -33.14 -18.16
N ARG A 14 19.57 -33.86 -17.21
CA ARG A 14 20.93 -33.54 -16.72
C ARG A 14 22.00 -33.65 -17.81
N LYS A 15 21.93 -34.67 -18.67
CA LYS A 15 22.82 -34.80 -19.85
C LYS A 15 22.65 -33.62 -20.80
N LYS A 16 21.41 -33.16 -21.05
CA LYS A 16 21.14 -31.96 -21.86
C LYS A 16 21.71 -30.69 -21.23
N VAL A 17 21.58 -30.50 -19.92
CA VAL A 17 22.20 -29.37 -19.19
C VAL A 17 23.72 -29.36 -19.38
N GLN A 18 24.38 -30.52 -19.22
CA GLN A 18 25.82 -30.64 -19.39
C GLN A 18 26.24 -30.35 -20.84
N SER A 19 25.48 -30.86 -21.82
CA SER A 19 25.70 -30.57 -23.25
C SER A 19 25.59 -29.07 -23.53
N LEU A 20 24.53 -28.40 -23.06
CA LEU A 20 24.33 -26.96 -23.25
C LEU A 20 25.48 -26.14 -22.63
N LYS A 21 25.94 -26.50 -21.41
CA LYS A 21 27.10 -25.86 -20.78
C LYS A 21 28.36 -25.98 -21.63
N SER A 22 28.61 -27.17 -22.21
CA SER A 22 29.75 -27.37 -23.09
C SER A 22 29.67 -26.54 -24.37
N THR A 23 28.49 -26.47 -25.01
CA THR A 23 28.27 -25.66 -26.22
C THR A 23 28.43 -24.16 -25.95
N ILE A 24 27.91 -23.66 -24.81
CA ILE A 24 28.09 -22.27 -24.40
C ILE A 24 29.58 -21.95 -24.20
N ALA A 25 30.32 -22.85 -23.54
CA ALA A 25 31.75 -22.66 -23.34
C ALA A 25 32.53 -22.59 -24.67
N THR A 26 32.16 -23.40 -25.66
CA THR A 26 32.74 -23.32 -27.01
C THR A 26 32.42 -21.99 -27.68
N ILE A 27 31.17 -21.52 -27.61
CA ILE A 27 30.76 -20.24 -28.19
C ILE A 27 31.48 -19.08 -27.50
N ASP A 28 31.71 -19.12 -26.18
CA ASP A 28 32.45 -18.08 -25.46
C ASP A 28 33.91 -17.99 -25.92
N VAL A 29 34.54 -19.12 -26.25
CA VAL A 29 35.88 -19.15 -26.86
C VAL A 29 35.86 -18.47 -28.24
N ASP A 30 34.88 -18.79 -29.09
CA ASP A 30 34.73 -18.17 -30.41
C ASP A 30 34.43 -16.66 -30.31
N ILE A 31 33.58 -16.23 -29.36
CA ILE A 31 33.30 -14.81 -29.09
C ILE A 31 34.59 -14.10 -28.72
N LYS A 32 35.41 -14.67 -27.82
CA LYS A 32 36.71 -14.08 -27.45
C LYS A 32 37.64 -13.98 -28.66
N ARG A 33 37.71 -15.02 -29.51
CA ARG A 33 38.52 -15.02 -30.73
C ARG A 33 38.12 -13.87 -31.67
N TYR A 34 36.85 -13.81 -32.07
CA TYR A 34 36.37 -12.77 -32.99
C TYR A 34 36.41 -11.36 -32.39
N HIS A 35 36.30 -11.24 -31.06
CA HIS A 35 36.44 -9.95 -30.39
C HIS A 35 37.88 -9.43 -30.48
N ASN A 36 38.86 -10.29 -30.23
CA ASN A 36 40.27 -9.95 -30.38
C ASN A 36 40.64 -9.65 -31.84
N GLU A 37 40.08 -10.40 -32.79
CA GLU A 37 40.24 -10.17 -34.23
C GLU A 37 39.71 -8.79 -34.64
N ALA A 38 38.48 -8.44 -34.22
CA ALA A 38 37.88 -7.13 -34.49
C ALA A 38 38.68 -5.98 -33.87
N ILE A 39 39.21 -6.15 -32.63
CA ILE A 39 40.10 -5.15 -32.00
C ILE A 39 41.37 -4.96 -32.84
N SER A 40 41.98 -6.04 -33.31
CA SER A 40 43.19 -6.00 -34.13
C SER A 40 42.96 -5.29 -35.47
N ILE A 41 41.88 -5.65 -36.19
CA ILE A 41 41.49 -5.02 -37.46
C ILE A 41 41.19 -3.54 -37.26
N ARG A 42 40.47 -3.17 -36.19
CA ARG A 42 40.18 -1.77 -35.85
C ARG A 42 41.45 -0.98 -35.57
N ALA A 43 42.39 -1.55 -34.81
CA ALA A 43 43.69 -0.92 -34.57
C ALA A 43 44.52 -0.72 -35.85
N GLN A 44 44.50 -1.70 -36.76
CA GLN A 44 45.15 -1.59 -38.08
C GLN A 44 44.52 -0.48 -38.93
N ARG A 45 43.19 -0.42 -38.97
CA ARG A 45 42.41 0.62 -39.64
C ARG A 45 42.75 2.00 -39.08
N ASP A 46 42.70 2.18 -37.76
CA ASP A 46 42.96 3.47 -37.11
C ASP A 46 44.40 3.95 -37.36
N LYS A 47 45.37 3.03 -37.35
CA LYS A 47 46.77 3.33 -37.71
C LYS A 47 46.91 3.79 -39.17
N LEU A 48 46.18 3.18 -40.10
CA LEU A 48 46.14 3.59 -41.51
C LEU A 48 45.45 4.94 -41.70
N VAL A 49 44.35 5.19 -40.99
CA VAL A 49 43.65 6.49 -41.00
C VAL A 49 44.55 7.59 -40.45
N LEU A 50 45.24 7.36 -39.32
CA LEU A 50 46.19 8.30 -38.75
C LEU A 50 47.32 8.61 -39.72
N ARG A 51 47.97 7.60 -40.31
CA ARG A 51 49.01 7.78 -41.35
C ARG A 51 48.51 8.57 -42.56
N ALA A 52 47.27 8.31 -43.01
CA ALA A 52 46.64 9.04 -44.11
C ALA A 52 46.21 10.48 -43.73
N SER A 53 46.02 10.77 -42.44
CA SER A 53 45.70 12.11 -41.92
C SER A 53 46.95 12.96 -41.68
N GLU A 54 48.04 12.36 -41.18
CA GLU A 54 49.36 12.98 -41.09
C GLU A 54 49.88 13.30 -42.50
N ALA A 55 49.54 12.45 -43.47
CA ALA A 55 49.80 12.70 -44.89
C ALA A 55 49.07 13.93 -45.47
N ARG A 56 48.07 14.50 -44.78
CA ARG A 56 47.29 15.68 -45.22
C ARG A 56 47.77 17.01 -44.66
N ARG A 57 48.64 17.04 -43.64
CA ARG A 57 49.15 18.29 -43.07
C ARG A 57 50.19 18.90 -44.02
N PRO A 58 50.02 20.11 -44.57
CA PRO A 58 51.05 20.75 -45.37
C PRO A 58 52.28 21.00 -44.49
N ALA A 59 53.46 20.67 -44.99
CA ALA A 59 54.69 21.13 -44.37
C ALA A 59 54.69 22.66 -44.34
N HIS A 60 55.04 23.26 -43.21
CA HIS A 60 55.26 24.71 -43.10
C HIS A 60 56.21 25.15 -44.23
N PRO A 61 55.92 26.24 -44.97
CA PRO A 61 56.68 26.63 -46.16
C PRO A 61 58.17 26.91 -45.91
N SER A 62 58.60 27.04 -44.65
CA SER A 62 59.97 27.34 -44.25
C SER A 62 60.94 26.13 -44.22
N LYS A 63 60.50 24.90 -44.54
CA LYS A 63 61.39 23.71 -44.63
C LYS A 63 61.49 23.08 -46.02
N LEU A 64 61.08 23.80 -47.08
CA LEU A 64 61.01 23.31 -48.46
C LEU A 64 62.25 23.64 -49.31
N ILE A 65 63.44 23.71 -48.71
CA ILE A 65 64.71 23.79 -49.45
C ILE A 65 65.46 22.49 -49.18
N GLY A 66 65.28 21.47 -50.03
CA GLY A 66 66.26 20.37 -50.11
C GLY A 66 65.80 18.91 -50.26
N LEU A 67 64.53 18.54 -50.46
CA LEU A 67 64.15 17.11 -50.60
C LEU A 67 63.05 16.84 -51.65
N ILE A 68 63.47 16.65 -52.90
CA ILE A 68 62.64 16.25 -54.05
C ILE A 68 62.19 14.76 -54.08
N PRO A 69 62.57 13.82 -53.18
CA PRO A 69 61.91 12.49 -53.18
C PRO A 69 60.50 12.49 -52.56
N SER A 70 60.11 13.56 -51.87
CA SER A 70 58.91 13.57 -51.03
C SER A 70 57.61 13.67 -51.84
N CYS A 71 57.60 14.31 -53.01
CA CYS A 71 56.39 14.55 -53.81
C CYS A 71 55.75 13.27 -54.42
N LEU A 72 56.49 12.17 -54.62
CA LEU A 72 55.95 10.88 -55.09
C LEU A 72 55.46 9.95 -53.96
N ARG A 73 55.78 10.26 -52.70
CA ARG A 73 55.41 9.44 -51.54
C ARG A 73 53.93 9.65 -51.14
N TRP A 74 53.41 10.86 -51.31
CA TRP A 74 52.03 11.23 -50.94
C TRP A 74 50.95 10.58 -51.83
N PRO A 75 51.09 10.56 -53.17
CA PRO A 75 50.12 9.87 -54.03
C PRO A 75 50.10 8.37 -53.74
N ARG A 76 51.27 7.75 -53.51
CA ARG A 76 51.37 6.33 -53.17
C ARG A 76 50.70 5.98 -51.84
N LEU A 77 50.99 6.72 -50.77
CA LEU A 77 50.38 6.49 -49.44
C LEU A 77 48.86 6.68 -49.45
N ARG A 78 48.39 7.68 -50.19
CA ARG A 78 46.96 7.94 -50.39
C ARG A 78 46.29 6.81 -51.17
N LEU A 79 46.88 6.39 -52.29
CA LEU A 79 46.36 5.29 -53.11
C LEU A 79 46.33 3.96 -52.34
N THR A 80 47.35 3.69 -51.52
CA THR A 80 47.36 2.49 -50.65
C THR A 80 46.28 2.54 -49.58
N ALA A 81 46.02 3.71 -48.98
CA ALA A 81 44.95 3.86 -47.99
C ALA A 81 43.56 3.73 -48.63
N GLU A 82 43.36 4.32 -49.81
CA GLU A 82 42.10 4.25 -50.57
C GLU A 82 41.76 2.80 -50.99
N LEU A 83 42.76 1.96 -51.23
CA LEU A 83 42.57 0.54 -51.56
C LEU A 83 42.43 -0.38 -50.33
N GLN A 84 43.16 -0.11 -49.24
CA GLN A 84 43.22 -1.00 -48.07
C GLN A 84 42.13 -0.74 -47.03
N LEU A 85 41.65 0.50 -46.88
CA LEU A 85 40.58 0.82 -45.91
C LEU A 85 39.27 0.07 -46.21
N PRO A 86 38.75 -0.02 -47.45
CA PRO A 86 37.53 -0.77 -47.74
C PRO A 86 37.66 -2.28 -47.54
N VAL A 87 38.88 -2.81 -47.53
CA VAL A 87 39.14 -4.22 -47.24
C VAL A 87 39.05 -4.46 -45.73
N LEU A 88 39.74 -3.64 -44.93
CA LEU A 88 39.68 -3.70 -43.47
C LEU A 88 38.28 -3.38 -42.93
N ASP A 89 37.55 -2.46 -43.55
CA ASP A 89 36.15 -2.17 -43.20
C ASP A 89 35.25 -3.40 -43.44
N ARG A 90 35.45 -4.13 -44.55
CA ARG A 90 34.71 -5.37 -44.84
C ARG A 90 35.05 -6.51 -43.88
N GLU A 91 36.33 -6.65 -43.54
CA GLU A 91 36.78 -7.66 -42.56
C GLU A 91 36.26 -7.33 -41.14
N LEU A 92 36.27 -6.06 -40.75
CA LEU A 92 35.70 -5.59 -39.49
C LEU A 92 34.19 -5.88 -39.46
N GLU A 93 33.46 -5.53 -40.52
CA GLU A 93 32.02 -5.80 -40.62
C GLU A 93 31.72 -7.31 -40.59
N HIS A 94 32.59 -8.15 -41.17
CA HIS A 94 32.46 -9.61 -41.08
C HIS A 94 32.63 -10.10 -39.64
N ALA A 95 33.69 -9.69 -38.95
CA ALA A 95 33.96 -10.06 -37.57
C ALA A 95 32.84 -9.58 -36.63
N GLU A 96 32.36 -8.35 -36.79
CA GLU A 96 31.26 -7.78 -36.01
C GLU A 96 29.93 -8.52 -36.23
N ARG A 97 29.59 -8.86 -37.48
CA ARG A 97 28.40 -9.68 -37.78
C ARG A 97 28.48 -11.07 -37.13
N LYS A 98 29.66 -11.69 -37.16
CA LYS A 98 29.87 -13.00 -36.54
C LYS A 98 29.75 -12.92 -35.01
N LEU A 99 30.30 -11.88 -34.39
CA LEU A 99 30.12 -11.60 -32.96
C LEU A 99 28.66 -11.41 -32.58
N PHE A 100 27.91 -10.63 -33.36
CA PHE A 100 26.48 -10.42 -33.11
C PHE A 100 25.70 -11.74 -33.15
N LYS A 101 25.97 -12.59 -34.15
CA LYS A 101 25.34 -13.91 -34.28
C LYS A 101 25.67 -14.82 -33.08
N LEU A 102 26.94 -14.94 -32.73
CA LEU A 102 27.40 -15.79 -31.62
C LEU A 102 26.85 -15.31 -30.27
N ARG A 103 26.80 -14.00 -30.01
CA ARG A 103 26.19 -13.45 -28.79
C ARG A 103 24.70 -13.75 -28.71
N ARG A 104 23.98 -13.62 -29.82
CA ARG A 104 22.55 -13.97 -29.88
C ARG A 104 22.30 -15.45 -29.61
N GLU A 105 23.14 -16.31 -30.19
CA GLU A 105 23.09 -17.76 -29.98
C GLU A 105 23.41 -18.14 -28.53
N ARG A 106 24.48 -17.57 -27.94
CA ARG A 106 24.83 -17.74 -26.53
C ARG A 106 23.68 -17.34 -25.62
N ASN A 107 23.11 -16.16 -25.80
CA ASN A 107 21.98 -15.67 -25.01
C ASN A 107 20.73 -16.57 -25.14
N ALA A 108 20.52 -17.21 -26.29
CA ALA A 108 19.41 -18.14 -26.48
C ALA A 108 19.67 -19.47 -25.73
N LEU A 109 20.90 -19.99 -25.82
CA LEU A 109 21.31 -21.22 -25.11
C LEU A 109 21.32 -21.03 -23.60
N GLU A 110 21.76 -19.89 -23.08
CA GLU A 110 21.69 -19.56 -21.65
C GLU A 110 20.25 -19.53 -21.13
N ARG A 111 19.31 -18.94 -21.89
CA ARG A 111 17.89 -18.98 -21.51
C ARG A 111 17.37 -20.42 -21.43
N LEU A 112 17.72 -21.26 -22.40
CA LEU A 112 17.36 -22.68 -22.39
C LEU A 112 17.98 -23.40 -21.20
N LEU A 113 19.26 -23.15 -20.92
CA LEU A 113 19.96 -23.72 -19.76
C LEU A 113 19.26 -23.36 -18.44
N HIS A 114 18.96 -22.08 -18.24
CA HIS A 114 18.22 -21.62 -17.06
C HIS A 114 16.83 -22.26 -16.94
N MET A 115 16.12 -22.46 -18.06
CA MET A 115 14.84 -23.17 -18.06
C MET A 115 14.99 -24.63 -17.59
N TYR A 116 16.00 -25.34 -18.07
CA TYR A 116 16.27 -26.72 -17.61
C TYR A 116 16.70 -26.75 -16.15
N GLU A 117 17.61 -25.87 -15.72
CA GLU A 117 18.04 -25.82 -14.31
C GLU A 117 16.89 -25.51 -13.36
N ALA A 118 15.96 -24.62 -13.75
CA ALA A 118 14.77 -24.30 -12.98
C ALA A 118 13.84 -25.50 -12.77
N THR A 119 13.80 -26.48 -13.69
CA THR A 119 13.00 -27.71 -13.51
C THR A 119 13.53 -28.64 -12.41
N PHE A 120 14.83 -28.56 -12.11
CA PHE A 120 15.46 -29.36 -11.05
C PHE A 120 15.50 -28.65 -9.70
N ALA A 121 15.15 -27.37 -9.65
CA ALA A 121 15.10 -26.63 -8.41
C ALA A 121 14.14 -27.36 -7.43
N PRO A 122 14.50 -27.54 -6.14
CA PRO A 122 13.65 -28.21 -5.17
C PRO A 122 12.21 -27.66 -5.14
N ILE A 123 12.08 -26.34 -5.35
CA ILE A 123 10.80 -25.64 -5.37
C ILE A 123 9.88 -26.04 -6.55
N ALA A 124 10.43 -26.59 -7.63
CA ALA A 124 9.64 -27.11 -8.74
C ALA A 124 8.88 -28.38 -8.36
N LYS A 125 9.45 -29.18 -7.42
CA LYS A 125 8.88 -30.43 -6.91
C LYS A 125 7.81 -30.23 -5.83
N VAL A 126 7.68 -29.01 -5.31
CA VAL A 126 6.66 -28.67 -4.31
C VAL A 126 5.26 -28.74 -4.97
N PRO A 127 4.31 -29.46 -4.35
CA PRO A 127 2.92 -29.50 -4.81
C PRO A 127 2.30 -28.09 -4.85
N PRO A 128 1.41 -27.82 -5.83
CA PRO A 128 0.71 -26.53 -5.93
C PRO A 128 0.07 -26.06 -4.62
N GLU A 129 -0.57 -26.96 -3.88
CA GLU A 129 -1.32 -26.68 -2.65
C GLU A 129 -0.39 -26.20 -1.54
N ILE A 130 0.75 -26.88 -1.38
CA ILE A 130 1.78 -26.50 -0.40
C ILE A 130 2.37 -25.13 -0.76
N LEU A 131 2.58 -24.87 -2.04
CA LEU A 131 3.09 -23.58 -2.49
C LEU A 131 2.10 -22.44 -2.24
N GLN A 132 0.80 -22.66 -2.43
CA GLN A 132 -0.25 -21.70 -2.07
C GLN A 132 -0.29 -21.43 -0.56
N ILE A 133 -0.15 -22.46 0.27
CA ILE A 133 -0.02 -22.30 1.74
C ILE A 133 1.19 -21.42 2.07
N ILE A 134 2.35 -21.71 1.48
CA ILE A 134 3.55 -20.89 1.64
C ILE A 134 3.27 -19.44 1.23
N PHE A 135 2.59 -19.20 0.11
CA PHE A 135 2.24 -17.86 -0.35
C PHE A 135 1.39 -17.10 0.68
N LEU A 136 0.43 -17.74 1.33
CA LEU A 136 -0.40 -17.10 2.35
C LEU A 136 0.44 -16.64 3.56
N PHE A 137 1.48 -17.39 3.94
CA PHE A 137 2.42 -16.98 4.99
C PHE A 137 3.34 -15.82 4.59
N THR A 138 3.36 -15.43 3.32
CA THR A 138 4.14 -14.27 2.85
C THR A 138 3.38 -12.94 2.93
N ILE A 139 2.08 -12.95 3.26
CA ILE A 139 1.32 -11.73 3.45
C ILE A 139 1.78 -11.06 4.76
N PRO A 140 2.15 -9.77 4.75
CA PRO A 140 2.44 -9.03 5.99
C PRO A 140 1.26 -9.13 6.96
N SER A 141 1.51 -9.02 8.27
CA SER A 141 0.58 -9.27 9.39
C SER A 141 -0.67 -8.38 9.48
N GLY A 142 -1.14 -7.79 8.37
CA GLY A 142 -2.44 -7.15 8.31
C GLY A 142 -2.93 -6.90 6.89
N HIS A 143 -2.05 -6.52 5.95
CA HIS A 143 -2.51 -5.99 4.66
C HIS A 143 -1.47 -6.15 3.56
N SER A 144 -1.93 -6.39 2.33
CA SER A 144 -1.08 -6.36 1.16
C SER A 144 -0.96 -4.97 0.57
N ALA A 145 0.29 -4.56 0.44
CA ALA A 145 0.72 -3.40 -0.32
C ALA A 145 0.73 -3.76 -1.81
N PRO A 146 0.04 -3.02 -2.68
CA PRO A 146 0.06 -3.26 -4.12
C PRO A 146 1.32 -2.70 -4.78
N SER A 147 2.46 -3.25 -4.37
CA SER A 147 3.79 -2.94 -4.88
C SER A 147 4.42 -4.18 -5.51
N ILE A 148 5.21 -4.00 -6.57
CA ILE A 148 5.98 -5.10 -7.19
C ILE A 148 6.98 -5.75 -6.24
N SER A 149 7.41 -5.04 -5.19
CA SER A 149 8.30 -5.55 -4.15
C SER A 149 7.57 -6.24 -3.01
N GLN A 150 6.23 -6.25 -3.03
CA GLN A 150 5.38 -6.74 -1.95
C GLN A 150 4.46 -7.86 -2.44
N THR A 151 4.08 -8.74 -1.53
CA THR A 151 3.15 -9.84 -1.79
C THR A 151 1.71 -9.30 -1.80
N PRO A 152 0.83 -9.83 -2.66
CA PRO A 152 1.02 -10.97 -3.55
C PRO A 152 1.65 -10.65 -4.93
N ILE A 153 1.85 -9.38 -5.29
CA ILE A 153 2.30 -9.02 -6.64
C ILE A 153 3.69 -9.60 -6.93
N SER A 154 4.63 -9.53 -5.99
CA SER A 154 5.98 -10.07 -6.15
C SER A 154 5.98 -11.56 -6.53
N LEU A 155 5.05 -12.35 -5.98
CA LEU A 155 4.87 -13.77 -6.31
C LEU A 155 4.49 -13.97 -7.79
N THR A 156 3.72 -13.04 -8.36
CA THR A 156 3.33 -13.08 -9.78
C THR A 156 4.49 -12.83 -10.74
N LEU A 157 5.62 -12.30 -10.25
CA LEU A 157 6.79 -11.92 -11.04
C LEU A 157 7.90 -12.97 -11.04
N VAL A 158 7.80 -14.02 -10.22
CA VAL A 158 8.84 -15.05 -10.07
C VAL A 158 8.95 -15.95 -11.31
N CYS A 159 7.87 -16.65 -11.65
CA CYS A 159 7.79 -17.50 -12.84
C CYS A 159 6.34 -17.74 -13.26
N HIS A 160 6.12 -18.39 -14.42
CA HIS A 160 4.77 -18.70 -14.91
C HIS A 160 3.95 -19.54 -13.91
N LYS A 161 4.54 -20.59 -13.31
CA LYS A 161 3.86 -21.47 -12.34
C LYS A 161 3.38 -20.66 -11.13
N TRP A 162 4.24 -19.83 -10.56
CA TRP A 162 3.91 -18.99 -9.40
C TRP A 162 2.87 -17.95 -9.74
N ARG A 163 2.95 -17.34 -10.93
CA ARG A 163 1.95 -16.39 -11.42
C ARG A 163 0.57 -17.00 -11.48
N MET A 164 0.42 -18.18 -12.08
CA MET A 164 -0.86 -18.88 -12.15
C MET A 164 -1.38 -19.18 -10.74
N LEU A 165 -0.57 -19.78 -9.87
CA LEU A 165 -0.99 -20.13 -8.52
C LEU A 165 -1.37 -18.91 -7.67
N ALA A 166 -0.58 -17.84 -7.73
CA ALA A 166 -0.89 -16.61 -7.00
C ALA A 166 -2.20 -15.97 -7.48
N LEU A 167 -2.45 -15.93 -8.79
CA LEU A 167 -3.70 -15.41 -9.34
C LEU A 167 -4.91 -16.32 -9.04
N ASP A 168 -4.70 -17.63 -8.91
CA ASP A 168 -5.71 -18.62 -8.58
C ASP A 168 -5.91 -18.85 -7.07
N THR A 169 -5.26 -18.05 -6.22
CA THR A 169 -5.41 -18.11 -4.76
C THR A 169 -6.11 -16.85 -4.25
N PRO A 170 -7.46 -16.82 -4.15
CA PRO A 170 -8.21 -15.59 -3.86
C PRO A 170 -7.88 -14.96 -2.50
N ALA A 171 -7.53 -15.77 -1.50
CA ALA A 171 -7.18 -15.29 -0.17
C ALA A 171 -5.95 -14.36 -0.16
N LEU A 172 -5.05 -14.48 -1.14
CA LEU A 172 -3.94 -13.53 -1.33
C LEU A 172 -4.40 -12.11 -1.69
N TRP A 173 -5.61 -12.00 -2.23
CA TRP A 173 -6.19 -10.76 -2.75
C TRP A 173 -7.36 -10.27 -1.88
N ALA A 174 -7.63 -10.90 -0.74
CA ALA A 174 -8.76 -10.53 0.13
C ALA A 174 -8.49 -9.24 0.95
N ALA A 175 -7.24 -8.75 0.99
CA ALA A 175 -6.89 -7.53 1.70
C ALA A 175 -5.99 -6.62 0.83
N ILE A 176 -6.18 -5.31 0.92
CA ILE A 176 -5.32 -4.31 0.26
C ILE A 176 -5.18 -3.05 1.12
N SER A 177 -4.00 -2.43 1.09
CA SER A 177 -3.70 -1.14 1.75
C SER A 177 -3.18 -0.11 0.75
N THR A 178 -3.57 1.16 0.92
CA THR A 178 -3.03 2.29 0.15
C THR A 178 -1.73 2.87 0.75
N SER A 179 -1.23 2.32 1.87
CA SER A 179 -0.07 2.84 2.62
C SER A 179 1.25 2.84 1.85
N SER A 180 1.42 1.97 0.85
CA SER A 180 2.69 1.69 0.20
C SER A 180 2.79 2.33 -1.20
N ASP A 181 3.21 3.59 -1.31
CA ASP A 181 3.42 4.28 -2.61
C ASP A 181 2.27 4.12 -3.64
N TRP A 182 1.10 3.73 -3.17
CA TRP A 182 -0.06 3.36 -3.96
C TRP A 182 -0.92 4.58 -4.14
N PRO A 183 -1.36 4.83 -5.36
CA PRO A 183 -0.52 5.32 -6.43
C PRO A 183 -0.27 6.84 -6.29
N LEU A 184 -0.14 7.34 -5.05
CA LEU A 184 0.00 8.76 -4.72
C LEU A 184 1.19 9.44 -5.41
N ARG A 185 2.27 8.71 -5.73
CA ARG A 185 3.38 9.25 -6.56
C ARG A 185 3.19 9.05 -8.06
N ALA A 186 2.40 8.07 -8.47
CA ALA A 186 2.16 7.78 -9.88
C ALA A 186 1.06 8.66 -10.51
N PHE A 187 0.19 9.26 -9.70
CA PHE A 187 -0.89 10.14 -10.15
C PHE A 187 -0.77 11.59 -9.63
N SER A 188 0.24 11.94 -8.83
CA SER A 188 0.45 13.35 -8.43
C SER A 188 0.81 14.21 -9.64
N PRO A 189 0.05 15.28 -9.97
CA PRO A 189 0.36 16.15 -11.09
C PRO A 189 1.43 17.22 -10.82
N ILE A 190 1.95 17.42 -9.59
CA ILE A 190 2.84 18.57 -9.28
C ILE A 190 3.87 18.24 -8.17
N PRO A 191 5.16 18.62 -8.31
CA PRO A 191 6.18 18.48 -7.28
C PRO A 191 6.14 19.60 -6.22
N ILE A 192 6.53 19.29 -4.99
CA ILE A 192 6.85 20.26 -3.92
C ILE A 192 8.26 20.89 -4.14
N SER A 193 8.77 20.94 -5.38
CA SER A 193 10.10 21.52 -5.64
C SER A 193 10.24 22.06 -7.08
N PRO A 194 10.82 23.25 -7.29
CA PRO A 194 11.12 23.77 -8.63
C PRO A 194 12.23 23.02 -9.40
N TYR A 195 12.89 22.01 -8.82
CA TYR A 195 14.09 21.39 -9.39
C TYR A 195 14.02 19.87 -9.54
N SER A 196 13.20 19.35 -10.46
CA SER A 196 13.37 18.00 -11.06
C SER A 196 12.35 17.83 -12.20
N SER A 197 12.54 17.19 -13.36
CA SER A 197 13.61 16.56 -14.16
C SER A 197 12.86 15.95 -15.40
N GLU A 198 13.48 15.71 -16.55
CA GLU A 198 12.83 15.17 -17.77
C GLU A 198 12.08 13.83 -17.59
N LEU A 199 12.34 13.08 -16.51
CA LEU A 199 11.63 11.84 -16.14
C LEU A 199 10.14 12.05 -15.79
N TYR A 200 9.70 13.27 -15.48
CA TYR A 200 8.30 13.54 -15.13
C TYR A 200 7.37 13.66 -16.35
N GLN A 201 7.89 14.10 -17.50
CA GLN A 201 7.08 14.19 -18.71
C GLN A 201 6.68 12.82 -19.25
N THR A 202 7.49 11.78 -18.99
CA THR A 202 7.21 10.39 -19.38
C THR A 202 6.14 9.72 -18.50
N LEU A 203 5.94 10.18 -17.26
CA LEU A 203 4.92 9.66 -16.33
C LEU A 203 3.52 10.27 -16.53
N ARG A 204 3.42 11.40 -17.24
CA ARG A 204 2.15 12.08 -17.58
C ARG A 204 1.41 11.45 -18.77
N ASN A 205 1.70 10.20 -19.09
CA ASN A 205 1.11 9.52 -20.24
C ASN A 205 -0.31 9.02 -19.88
N PRO A 206 -1.40 9.58 -20.45
CA PRO A 206 -2.78 9.26 -20.08
C PRO A 206 -3.12 7.76 -20.26
N SER A 207 -2.43 7.09 -21.17
CA SER A 207 -2.59 5.66 -21.44
C SER A 207 -2.12 4.77 -20.28
N LEU A 208 -1.10 5.22 -19.51
CA LEU A 208 -0.58 4.50 -18.34
C LEU A 208 -1.39 4.79 -17.06
N SER A 209 -2.06 5.95 -16.98
CA SER A 209 -2.93 6.30 -15.85
C SER A 209 -4.22 5.45 -15.87
N ILE A 210 -4.80 5.19 -17.04
CA ILE A 210 -6.00 4.35 -17.20
C ILE A 210 -5.70 2.87 -16.87
N ALA A 211 -4.57 2.31 -17.33
CA ALA A 211 -4.20 0.93 -17.02
C ALA A 211 -3.88 0.71 -15.52
N ARG A 212 -3.43 1.74 -14.81
CA ARG A 212 -3.18 1.71 -13.36
C ARG A 212 -4.45 1.95 -12.53
N SER A 213 -5.45 2.64 -13.07
CA SER A 213 -6.73 2.93 -12.41
C SER A 213 -7.60 1.68 -12.14
N ASN A 214 -7.38 0.58 -12.85
CA ASN A 214 -8.12 -0.68 -12.68
C ASN A 214 -7.47 -1.67 -11.69
N GLN A 215 -6.32 -1.34 -11.09
CA GLN A 215 -5.63 -2.24 -10.16
C GLN A 215 -6.46 -2.63 -8.92
N PRO A 216 -7.21 -1.71 -8.29
CA PRO A 216 -8.10 -2.08 -7.19
C PRO A 216 -9.25 -3.02 -7.61
N LEU A 217 -9.86 -2.78 -8.78
CA LEU A 217 -10.90 -3.64 -9.34
C LEU A 217 -10.34 -5.03 -9.65
N ALA A 218 -9.12 -5.10 -10.18
CA ALA A 218 -8.43 -6.37 -10.39
C ALA A 218 -8.19 -7.12 -9.07
N TRP A 219 -7.92 -6.40 -7.97
CA TRP A 219 -7.77 -6.99 -6.64
C TRP A 219 -9.07 -7.63 -6.15
N LEU A 220 -10.19 -6.89 -6.23
CA LEU A 220 -11.52 -7.39 -5.86
C LEU A 220 -11.96 -8.57 -6.73
N HIS A 221 -11.75 -8.50 -8.05
CA HIS A 221 -12.04 -9.62 -8.95
C HIS A 221 -11.24 -10.88 -8.59
N ARG A 222 -9.98 -10.72 -8.15
CA ARG A 222 -9.13 -11.83 -7.72
C ARG A 222 -9.52 -12.36 -6.35
N ALA A 223 -10.10 -11.54 -5.47
CA ALA A 223 -10.64 -11.98 -4.19
C ALA A 223 -11.87 -12.90 -4.35
N ARG A 224 -12.49 -12.95 -5.54
CA ARG A 224 -13.60 -13.86 -5.89
C ARG A 224 -14.75 -13.87 -4.86
N GLY A 225 -15.09 -12.70 -4.32
CA GLY A 225 -16.21 -12.52 -3.39
C GLY A 225 -15.91 -12.89 -1.93
N LEU A 226 -14.65 -13.16 -1.58
CA LEU A 226 -14.25 -13.28 -0.17
C LEU A 226 -14.48 -11.96 0.58
N PRO A 227 -14.68 -12.00 1.92
CA PRO A 227 -14.74 -10.80 2.75
C PRO A 227 -13.53 -9.91 2.49
N PHE A 228 -13.78 -8.74 1.91
CA PHE A 228 -12.71 -7.86 1.47
C PHE A 228 -12.32 -6.87 2.56
N TRP A 229 -11.03 -6.82 2.87
CA TRP A 229 -10.44 -5.88 3.80
C TRP A 229 -9.76 -4.73 3.05
N MET A 230 -10.18 -3.51 3.35
CA MET A 230 -9.65 -2.29 2.74
C MET A 230 -9.01 -1.38 3.79
N GLU A 231 -7.75 -1.02 3.61
CA GLU A 231 -7.09 0.05 4.37
C GLU A 231 -6.75 1.24 3.46
N ILE A 232 -7.30 2.41 3.79
CA ILE A 232 -7.07 3.67 3.08
C ILE A 232 -6.25 4.59 3.96
N VAL A 233 -4.98 4.77 3.62
CA VAL A 233 -4.08 5.80 4.14
C VAL A 233 -4.10 7.03 3.23
N ILE A 234 -4.45 8.18 3.81
CA ILE A 234 -4.51 9.48 3.15
C ILE A 234 -3.35 10.36 3.67
N PRO A 235 -2.40 10.76 2.81
CA PRO A 235 -1.24 11.55 3.25
C PRO A 235 -1.60 12.94 3.78
N ARG A 236 -0.80 13.43 4.73
CA ARG A 236 -0.91 14.76 5.35
C ARG A 236 -1.01 15.94 4.38
N HIS A 237 -0.31 15.84 3.25
CA HIS A 237 -0.14 16.92 2.28
C HIS A 237 -1.10 16.82 1.10
N ASP A 238 -2.00 15.82 1.13
CA ASP A 238 -2.94 15.61 0.04
C ASP A 238 -4.11 16.58 0.18
N LEU A 239 -4.02 17.71 -0.52
CA LEU A 239 -5.04 18.77 -0.57
C LEU A 239 -6.15 18.44 -1.60
N TRP A 240 -6.12 17.26 -2.22
CA TRP A 240 -6.80 16.97 -3.48
C TRP A 240 -8.02 16.05 -3.39
N PHE A 241 -8.50 15.71 -2.18
CA PHE A 241 -9.73 14.95 -1.98
C PHE A 241 -10.99 15.78 -2.31
N GLY A 242 -11.14 16.10 -3.60
CA GLY A 242 -12.26 16.84 -4.18
C GLY A 242 -13.31 15.93 -4.82
N PRO A 243 -14.45 16.49 -5.29
CA PRO A 243 -15.50 15.72 -5.95
C PRO A 243 -15.07 15.05 -7.27
N GLN A 244 -14.00 15.53 -7.90
CA GLN A 244 -13.44 14.96 -9.14
C GLN A 244 -12.30 13.95 -8.89
N ASP A 245 -12.13 13.53 -7.64
CA ASP A 245 -11.06 12.63 -7.26
C ASP A 245 -11.32 11.19 -7.77
N PRO A 246 -10.40 10.60 -8.58
CA PRO A 246 -10.49 9.21 -8.99
C PRO A 246 -10.58 8.22 -7.80
N TYR A 247 -10.03 8.56 -6.62
CA TYR A 247 -10.16 7.74 -5.41
C TYR A 247 -11.61 7.63 -4.95
N ARG A 248 -12.34 8.75 -4.96
CA ARG A 248 -13.75 8.77 -4.58
C ARG A 248 -14.59 7.94 -5.54
N THR A 249 -14.31 8.05 -6.84
CA THR A 249 -14.99 7.25 -7.88
C THR A 249 -14.76 5.75 -7.67
N TRP A 250 -13.52 5.37 -7.37
CA TRP A 250 -13.18 3.98 -7.09
C TRP A 250 -13.86 3.45 -5.82
N VAL A 251 -13.83 4.19 -4.70
CA VAL A 251 -14.53 3.78 -3.47
C VAL A 251 -16.02 3.60 -3.74
N LEU A 252 -16.65 4.51 -4.48
CA LEU A 252 -18.06 4.39 -4.85
C LEU A 252 -18.36 3.14 -5.68
N GLN A 253 -17.44 2.71 -6.55
CA GLN A 253 -17.61 1.53 -7.40
C GLN A 253 -17.42 0.20 -6.67
N THR A 254 -16.69 0.19 -5.55
CA THR A 254 -16.18 -1.05 -4.96
C THR A 254 -16.58 -1.30 -3.50
N SER A 255 -17.01 -0.26 -2.81
CA SER A 255 -17.42 -0.27 -1.40
C SER A 255 -18.53 -1.27 -1.05
N SER A 256 -19.35 -1.68 -2.02
CA SER A 256 -20.42 -2.66 -1.79
C SER A 256 -19.94 -4.06 -1.41
N GLU A 257 -18.71 -4.40 -1.78
CA GLU A 257 -18.09 -5.71 -1.53
C GLU A 257 -17.19 -5.71 -0.28
N TRP A 258 -17.04 -4.56 0.39
CA TRP A 258 -16.12 -4.44 1.52
C TRP A 258 -16.76 -4.91 2.82
N SER A 259 -16.05 -5.78 3.52
CA SER A 259 -16.43 -6.29 4.84
C SER A 259 -15.71 -5.55 5.96
N HIS A 260 -14.50 -5.07 5.71
CA HIS A 260 -13.69 -4.35 6.67
C HIS A 260 -13.10 -3.10 6.00
N LEU A 261 -13.23 -1.95 6.67
CA LEU A 261 -12.70 -0.68 6.20
C LEU A 261 -11.96 0.02 7.32
N ARG A 262 -10.69 0.33 7.08
CA ARG A 262 -9.85 1.14 7.95
C ARG A 262 -9.43 2.39 7.19
N ILE A 263 -9.70 3.58 7.72
CA ILE A 263 -9.33 4.85 7.11
C ILE A 263 -8.37 5.59 8.04
N LEU A 264 -7.19 5.94 7.53
CA LEU A 264 -6.18 6.74 8.21
C LEU A 264 -6.06 8.08 7.49
N GLY A 265 -6.26 9.21 8.19
CA GLY A 265 -6.14 10.53 7.57
C GLY A 265 -6.85 11.66 8.33
N ARG A 266 -7.15 12.75 7.61
CA ARG A 266 -7.95 13.86 8.13
C ARG A 266 -9.42 13.52 8.15
N ALA A 267 -10.14 14.09 9.12
CA ALA A 267 -11.55 13.82 9.35
C ALA A 267 -12.46 14.20 8.16
N SER A 268 -12.15 15.31 7.48
CA SER A 268 -12.83 15.76 6.27
C SER A 268 -12.73 14.75 5.13
N HIS A 269 -11.56 14.14 4.92
CA HIS A 269 -11.37 13.11 3.90
C HIS A 269 -12.08 11.81 4.24
N MET A 270 -12.04 11.39 5.52
CA MET A 270 -12.82 10.24 5.99
C MET A 270 -14.31 10.45 5.71
N ALA A 271 -14.84 11.64 6.03
CA ALA A 271 -16.24 11.95 5.80
C ALA A 271 -16.60 11.92 4.31
N ALA A 272 -15.70 12.33 3.42
CA ALA A 272 -15.90 12.26 1.96
C ALA A 272 -15.95 10.82 1.43
N LEU A 273 -15.09 9.92 1.94
CA LEU A 273 -15.09 8.50 1.58
C LEU A 273 -16.32 7.77 2.10
N LEU A 274 -16.73 8.12 3.32
CA LEU A 274 -17.92 7.60 3.97
C LEU A 274 -19.22 8.10 3.33
N ILE A 275 -19.20 8.76 2.16
CA ILE A 275 -20.40 8.97 1.33
C ILE A 275 -20.83 7.67 0.64
N ALA A 276 -19.88 6.78 0.33
CA ALA A 276 -20.14 5.57 -0.43
C ALA A 276 -21.07 4.56 0.30
N PRO A 277 -21.74 3.65 -0.45
CA PRO A 277 -22.58 2.62 0.14
C PRO A 277 -21.74 1.45 0.69
N PHE A 278 -22.01 1.02 1.93
CA PHE A 278 -21.24 -0.03 2.60
C PHE A 278 -22.12 -1.19 3.14
N PRO A 279 -23.01 -1.77 2.31
CA PRO A 279 -24.03 -2.74 2.75
C PRO A 279 -23.48 -3.99 3.45
N LYS A 280 -22.28 -4.46 3.07
CA LYS A 280 -21.62 -5.66 3.64
C LYS A 280 -20.60 -5.33 4.72
N LEU A 281 -20.45 -4.06 5.11
CA LEU A 281 -19.40 -3.63 6.02
C LEU A 281 -19.71 -4.09 7.44
N GLU A 282 -18.85 -4.95 7.97
CA GLU A 282 -18.91 -5.52 9.31
C GLU A 282 -18.05 -4.74 10.30
N THR A 283 -16.90 -4.23 9.84
CA THR A 283 -15.95 -3.48 10.68
C THR A 283 -15.58 -2.15 10.04
N LEU A 284 -15.71 -1.05 10.79
CA LEU A 284 -15.26 0.29 10.40
C LEU A 284 -14.29 0.84 11.44
N GLU A 285 -13.07 1.13 11.00
CA GLU A 285 -12.02 1.75 11.81
C GLU A 285 -11.63 3.12 11.25
N LEU A 286 -11.71 4.16 12.09
CA LEU A 286 -11.33 5.53 11.78
C LEU A 286 -10.14 5.92 12.64
N VAL A 287 -9.03 6.21 11.97
CA VAL A 287 -7.75 6.56 12.60
C VAL A 287 -7.36 7.97 12.19
N GLY A 288 -7.76 8.93 13.01
CA GLY A 288 -7.50 10.33 12.81
C GLY A 288 -6.02 10.64 12.99
N GLU A 289 -5.52 11.59 12.22
CA GLU A 289 -4.25 12.21 12.56
C GLU A 289 -4.45 13.02 13.85
N SER A 290 -3.86 12.53 14.94
CA SER A 290 -3.93 13.16 16.26
C SER A 290 -3.34 14.56 16.20
N TYR A 291 -4.19 15.57 16.09
CA TYR A 291 -3.81 16.90 16.49
C TYR A 291 -3.96 17.01 18.01
N ASP A 292 -2.85 17.26 18.67
CA ASP A 292 -2.78 17.51 20.10
C ASP A 292 -3.30 18.92 20.43
N TYR A 293 -4.55 19.22 20.04
CA TYR A 293 -5.18 20.53 20.27
C TYR A 293 -5.55 20.72 21.75
N LEU A 294 -5.79 19.63 22.48
CA LEU A 294 -6.08 19.67 23.91
C LEU A 294 -4.86 20.06 24.75
N SER A 295 -3.64 19.66 24.38
CA SER A 295 -2.43 20.09 25.09
C SER A 295 -2.13 21.59 24.92
N ARG A 296 -2.70 22.22 23.89
CA ARG A 296 -2.48 23.64 23.56
C ARG A 296 -3.64 24.57 23.93
N GLY A 297 -4.72 24.06 24.53
CA GLY A 297 -5.87 24.89 24.91
C GLY A 297 -6.60 25.55 23.73
N LEU A 298 -6.37 25.08 22.50
CA LEU A 298 -6.96 25.62 21.27
C LEU A 298 -8.27 24.89 20.98
N VAL A 299 -9.33 25.30 21.68
CA VAL A 299 -10.71 24.77 21.59
C VAL A 299 -11.39 25.05 20.24
N HIS A 300 -10.79 25.86 19.36
CA HIS A 300 -11.46 26.43 18.18
C HIS A 300 -10.95 25.92 16.82
N ALA A 301 -10.01 24.97 16.79
CA ALA A 301 -9.38 24.49 15.55
C ALA A 301 -9.60 22.99 15.30
N TYR A 302 -10.79 22.47 15.63
CA TYR A 302 -11.12 21.09 15.28
C TYR A 302 -11.27 20.99 13.75
N ASP A 303 -10.45 20.14 13.11
CA ASP A 303 -10.78 19.55 11.81
C ASP A 303 -11.90 18.52 12.08
N ASP A 304 -13.11 19.03 12.30
CA ASP A 304 -14.26 18.29 12.84
C ASP A 304 -14.59 17.08 11.95
N PHE A 305 -14.63 15.86 12.51
CA PHE A 305 -15.27 14.73 11.83
C PHE A 305 -16.77 15.00 11.76
N ASN A 306 -17.21 15.49 10.62
CA ASN A 306 -18.60 15.83 10.37
C ASN A 306 -19.12 15.07 9.15
N LEU A 307 -19.76 13.94 9.41
CA LEU A 307 -20.59 13.30 8.40
C LEU A 307 -21.83 14.16 8.17
N ASN A 308 -22.03 14.62 6.93
CA ASN A 308 -23.25 15.30 6.56
C ASN A 308 -24.45 14.39 6.90
N PRO A 309 -25.49 14.88 7.60
CA PRO A 309 -26.69 14.10 7.92
C PRO A 309 -27.31 13.40 6.70
N HIS A 310 -27.21 14.00 5.51
CA HIS A 310 -27.70 13.43 4.26
C HIS A 310 -26.92 12.20 3.77
N HIS A 311 -25.74 11.91 4.33
CA HIS A 311 -24.92 10.75 3.96
C HIS A 311 -25.27 9.47 4.76
N PHE A 312 -26.16 9.57 5.77
CA PHE A 312 -26.68 8.44 6.52
C PHE A 312 -27.92 7.87 5.80
N HIS A 313 -27.68 7.11 4.73
CA HIS A 313 -28.74 6.30 4.11
C HIS A 313 -29.14 5.15 5.04
N ARG A 314 -30.42 4.72 4.96
CA ARG A 314 -31.01 3.72 5.87
C ARG A 314 -30.28 2.36 5.84
N ASP A 315 -29.73 2.00 4.69
CA ASP A 315 -29.19 0.65 4.45
C ASP A 315 -27.64 0.62 4.44
N LYS A 316 -27.00 1.69 4.89
CA LYS A 316 -25.55 1.86 4.72
C LYS A 316 -24.72 0.96 5.64
N TRP A 317 -25.14 0.77 6.89
CA TRP A 317 -24.35 0.09 7.94
C TRP A 317 -25.17 -1.00 8.64
N THR A 318 -26.07 -1.64 7.89
CA THR A 318 -26.96 -2.69 8.40
C THR A 318 -26.22 -3.95 8.86
N ALA A 319 -25.02 -4.18 8.33
CA ALA A 319 -24.15 -5.30 8.70
C ALA A 319 -23.06 -4.91 9.73
N LEU A 320 -22.97 -3.64 10.13
CA LEU A 320 -21.85 -3.14 10.94
C LEU A 320 -21.93 -3.69 12.37
N THR A 321 -20.94 -4.50 12.75
CA THR A 321 -20.83 -5.11 14.08
C THR A 321 -19.77 -4.43 14.95
N ILE A 322 -18.72 -3.87 14.33
CA ILE A 322 -17.62 -3.19 15.01
C ILE A 322 -17.44 -1.79 14.44
N PHE A 323 -17.49 -0.79 15.32
CA PHE A 323 -17.14 0.59 15.02
C PHE A 323 -16.01 1.04 15.95
N ASP A 324 -14.88 1.44 15.39
CA ASP A 324 -13.72 1.91 16.12
C ASP A 324 -13.27 3.28 15.62
N ALA A 325 -13.48 4.30 16.44
CA ALA A 325 -12.96 5.65 16.29
C ALA A 325 -12.22 6.07 17.56
N SER A 326 -11.47 5.14 18.16
CA SER A 326 -10.81 5.33 19.45
C SER A 326 -9.64 6.33 19.44
N VAL A 327 -9.24 6.82 18.26
CA VAL A 327 -8.21 7.85 18.07
C VAL A 327 -8.69 8.96 17.12
N THR A 328 -10.00 9.06 16.90
CA THR A 328 -10.63 10.07 16.04
C THR A 328 -11.73 10.78 16.82
N TRP A 329 -11.66 12.10 16.91
CA TRP A 329 -12.70 12.89 17.57
C TRP A 329 -13.99 12.89 16.76
N ILE A 330 -15.09 12.44 17.38
CA ILE A 330 -16.42 12.38 16.79
C ILE A 330 -17.41 13.14 17.68
N MET A 331 -18.28 13.93 17.06
CA MET A 331 -19.36 14.60 17.79
C MET A 331 -20.38 13.58 18.33
N VAL A 332 -20.88 13.80 19.55
CA VAL A 332 -21.90 12.90 20.14
C VAL A 332 -23.13 12.75 19.24
N GLU A 333 -23.58 13.82 18.58
CA GLU A 333 -24.66 13.81 17.58
C GLU A 333 -24.41 12.77 16.49
N GLN A 334 -23.18 12.73 15.97
CA GLN A 334 -22.79 11.86 14.88
C GLN A 334 -22.72 10.41 15.35
N LEU A 335 -22.20 10.18 16.56
CA LEU A 335 -22.18 8.84 17.15
C LEU A 335 -23.60 8.28 17.35
N VAL A 336 -24.54 9.09 17.85
CA VAL A 336 -25.94 8.66 17.99
C VAL A 336 -26.56 8.30 16.63
N ARG A 337 -26.23 9.06 15.56
CA ARG A 337 -26.66 8.71 14.21
C ARG A 337 -26.05 7.38 13.73
N ILE A 338 -24.76 7.14 14.01
CA ILE A 338 -24.10 5.86 13.68
C ILE A 338 -24.84 4.71 14.38
N LEU A 339 -25.07 4.81 15.69
CA LEU A 339 -25.80 3.79 16.46
C LEU A 339 -27.21 3.53 15.89
N LYS A 340 -27.91 4.58 15.44
CA LYS A 340 -29.25 4.46 14.84
C LYS A 340 -29.25 3.71 13.50
N HIS A 341 -28.20 3.86 12.70
CA HIS A 341 -28.09 3.24 11.37
C HIS A 341 -27.32 1.91 11.37
N ALA A 342 -26.78 1.49 12.52
CA ALA A 342 -26.08 0.23 12.71
C ALA A 342 -26.81 -0.64 13.77
N PRO A 343 -27.96 -1.26 13.43
CA PRO A 343 -28.81 -1.96 14.39
C PRO A 343 -28.17 -3.23 14.97
N VAL A 344 -27.20 -3.83 14.27
CA VAL A 344 -26.47 -5.04 14.70
C VAL A 344 -25.12 -4.74 15.35
N LEU A 345 -24.83 -3.46 15.64
CA LEU A 345 -23.56 -3.05 16.24
C LEU A 345 -23.36 -3.69 17.61
N GLN A 346 -22.26 -4.43 17.77
CA GLN A 346 -21.90 -5.14 18.99
C GLN A 346 -20.81 -4.43 19.77
N VAL A 347 -19.84 -3.83 19.08
CA VAL A 347 -18.69 -3.16 19.68
C VAL A 347 -18.59 -1.74 19.15
N CYS A 348 -18.57 -0.77 20.06
CA CYS A 348 -18.38 0.63 19.74
C CYS A 348 -17.24 1.20 20.59
N ARG A 349 -16.18 1.68 19.93
CA ARG A 349 -15.11 2.47 20.57
C ARG A 349 -15.08 3.85 19.94
N ALA A 350 -15.20 4.90 20.74
CA ALA A 350 -15.28 6.24 20.20
C ALA A 350 -14.61 7.27 21.11
N GLN A 351 -13.89 8.21 20.49
CA GLN A 351 -13.41 9.40 21.14
C GLN A 351 -14.36 10.57 20.85
N ILE A 352 -15.03 11.11 21.87
CA ILE A 352 -16.21 11.97 21.72
C ILE A 352 -16.05 13.38 22.30
N PHE A 353 -16.68 14.37 21.66
CA PHE A 353 -16.75 15.76 22.11
C PHE A 353 -18.12 16.41 21.81
N ILE A 354 -18.38 17.57 22.42
CA ILE A 354 -19.53 18.43 22.14
C ILE A 354 -19.01 19.80 21.69
N ARG A 355 -19.76 20.49 20.81
CA ARG A 355 -19.40 21.84 20.37
C ARG A 355 -19.90 22.88 21.38
N TYR A 356 -18.99 23.74 21.86
CA TYR A 356 -19.31 24.85 22.76
C TYR A 356 -20.45 25.73 22.22
N GLY A 357 -21.42 26.04 23.09
CA GLY A 357 -22.49 27.02 22.81
C GLY A 357 -23.70 26.49 22.03
N ARG A 358 -23.79 25.19 21.74
CA ARG A 358 -25.08 24.57 21.38
C ARG A 358 -25.67 23.91 22.61
N ASP A 359 -26.90 24.29 22.94
CA ASP A 359 -27.67 23.66 23.99
C ASP A 359 -27.61 22.15 23.88
N THR A 360 -27.39 21.52 25.03
CA THR A 360 -27.44 20.08 25.28
C THR A 360 -28.36 19.37 24.29
N LEU A 361 -27.82 18.40 23.55
CA LEU A 361 -28.53 17.48 22.69
C LEU A 361 -30.00 17.30 23.12
N HIS A 362 -30.92 17.97 22.41
CA HIS A 362 -32.35 17.73 22.54
C HIS A 362 -32.74 16.41 21.85
N ILE A 363 -31.96 15.33 22.05
CA ILE A 363 -32.25 14.01 21.48
C ILE A 363 -33.32 13.37 22.36
N ARG A 364 -34.57 13.70 22.10
CA ARG A 364 -35.70 12.89 22.53
C ARG A 364 -36.42 12.37 21.28
N PRO A 365 -36.87 11.11 21.28
CA PRO A 365 -36.91 10.15 22.39
C PRO A 365 -35.59 9.39 22.63
N ARG A 366 -35.48 8.77 23.81
CA ARG A 366 -34.42 7.78 24.11
C ARG A 366 -34.55 6.58 23.18
N VAL A 367 -33.42 6.00 22.77
CA VAL A 367 -33.38 4.89 21.82
C VAL A 367 -32.69 3.68 22.45
N ALA A 368 -33.28 2.50 22.26
CA ALA A 368 -32.68 1.25 22.71
C ALA A 368 -31.75 0.67 21.63
N TYR A 369 -30.56 0.24 22.04
CA TYR A 369 -29.59 -0.43 21.19
C TYR A 369 -29.31 -1.84 21.76
N PRO A 370 -30.16 -2.83 21.44
CA PRO A 370 -30.12 -4.15 22.09
C PRO A 370 -28.96 -5.02 21.64
N SER A 371 -28.29 -4.71 20.53
CA SER A 371 -27.18 -5.50 20.01
C SER A 371 -25.83 -5.12 20.63
N LEU A 372 -25.74 -3.95 21.27
CA LEU A 372 -24.48 -3.40 21.74
C LEU A 372 -24.00 -4.11 23.01
N LEU A 373 -22.89 -4.82 22.90
CA LEU A 373 -22.29 -5.63 23.97
C LEU A 373 -21.14 -4.90 24.67
N SER A 374 -20.35 -4.11 23.92
CA SER A 374 -19.18 -3.40 24.44
C SER A 374 -19.18 -1.95 24.00
N LEU A 375 -19.02 -1.04 24.96
CA LEU A 375 -18.94 0.40 24.72
C LEU A 375 -17.69 0.99 25.39
N GLU A 376 -16.80 1.57 24.58
CA GLU A 376 -15.64 2.33 25.04
C GLU A 376 -15.75 3.79 24.61
N LEU A 377 -15.73 4.70 25.59
CA LEU A 377 -15.83 6.13 25.37
C LEU A 377 -14.58 6.82 25.91
N LYS A 378 -13.88 7.53 25.03
CA LYS A 378 -12.81 8.46 25.39
C LYS A 378 -13.33 9.89 25.26
N PHE A 379 -13.10 10.75 26.23
CA PHE A 379 -13.71 12.09 26.24
C PHE A 379 -12.80 13.14 26.88
N GLY A 380 -13.05 14.41 26.56
CA GLY A 380 -12.37 15.57 27.14
C GLY A 380 -12.98 16.07 28.46
N PRO A 381 -12.80 17.34 28.85
CA PRO A 381 -13.06 17.82 30.21
C PRO A 381 -14.54 17.97 30.56
N GLU A 382 -15.44 17.81 29.58
CA GLU A 382 -16.88 18.00 29.75
C GLU A 382 -17.58 16.66 30.01
N LEU A 383 -18.76 16.69 30.66
CA LEU A 383 -19.65 15.53 30.89
C LEU A 383 -20.29 15.00 29.58
N VAL A 384 -19.50 14.90 28.52
CA VAL A 384 -19.89 14.53 27.16
C VAL A 384 -20.51 13.13 27.12
N TRP A 385 -19.90 12.19 27.83
CA TRP A 385 -20.35 10.80 27.90
C TRP A 385 -21.73 10.66 28.56
N LYS A 386 -22.05 11.50 29.57
CA LYS A 386 -23.36 11.50 30.24
C LYS A 386 -24.47 11.79 29.23
N THR A 387 -24.26 12.79 28.39
CA THR A 387 -25.23 13.17 27.35
C THR A 387 -25.56 11.98 26.45
N LEU A 388 -24.55 11.21 26.02
CA LEU A 388 -24.77 9.99 25.24
C LEU A 388 -25.55 8.92 26.05
N LEU A 389 -25.14 8.63 27.28
CA LEU A 389 -25.77 7.60 28.12
C LEU A 389 -27.21 7.96 28.55
N ASP A 390 -27.55 9.24 28.62
CA ASP A 390 -28.92 9.70 28.91
C ASP A 390 -29.88 9.49 27.73
N HIS A 391 -29.35 9.37 26.51
CA HIS A 391 -30.11 9.12 25.29
C HIS A 391 -30.22 7.63 24.93
N CYS A 392 -29.36 6.77 25.49
CA CYS A 392 -29.27 5.36 25.12
C CYS A 392 -29.87 4.43 26.19
N ILE A 393 -30.58 3.39 25.77
CA ILE A 393 -30.93 2.23 26.59
C ILE A 393 -30.13 1.04 26.03
N LEU A 394 -29.23 0.48 26.82
CA LEU A 394 -28.26 -0.53 26.35
C LEU A 394 -28.47 -1.86 27.07
N PRO A 395 -29.56 -2.60 26.80
CA PRO A 395 -29.99 -3.72 27.64
C PRO A 395 -29.05 -4.93 27.61
N SER A 396 -28.22 -5.09 26.57
CA SER A 396 -27.30 -6.22 26.42
C SER A 396 -25.85 -5.88 26.75
N LEU A 397 -25.58 -4.66 27.26
CA LEU A 397 -24.22 -4.20 27.50
C LEU A 397 -23.53 -5.05 28.57
N THR A 398 -22.41 -5.68 28.21
CA THR A 398 -21.59 -6.50 29.11
C THR A 398 -20.28 -5.84 29.49
N SER A 399 -19.78 -4.90 28.69
CA SER A 399 -18.56 -4.13 28.96
C SER A 399 -18.75 -2.64 28.74
N LEU A 400 -18.35 -1.82 29.73
CA LEU A 400 -18.38 -0.36 29.66
C LEU A 400 -17.03 0.21 30.10
N HIS A 401 -16.36 0.92 29.19
CA HIS A 401 -15.09 1.58 29.42
C HIS A 401 -15.23 3.11 29.25
N LEU A 402 -14.83 3.86 30.27
CA LEU A 402 -14.83 5.32 30.29
C LEU A 402 -13.41 5.84 30.51
N LEU A 403 -12.88 6.63 29.58
CA LEU A 403 -11.53 7.20 29.65
C LEU A 403 -11.58 8.72 29.48
N ASN A 404 -11.24 9.44 30.53
CA ASN A 404 -11.03 10.89 30.43
C ASN A 404 -9.60 11.17 29.93
N LEU A 405 -9.50 11.87 28.80
CA LEU A 405 -8.23 12.20 28.14
C LEU A 405 -7.58 13.47 28.71
N CYS A 406 -8.26 14.22 29.58
CA CYS A 406 -7.67 15.41 30.19
C CYS A 406 -6.61 15.06 31.24
N SER A 407 -5.48 15.75 31.17
CA SER A 407 -4.39 15.68 32.16
C SER A 407 -4.65 16.55 33.40
N ASN A 408 -5.48 17.59 33.25
CA ASN A 408 -5.80 18.53 34.33
C ASN A 408 -6.98 17.98 35.13
N SER A 409 -6.99 18.27 36.44
CA SER A 409 -7.84 17.73 37.51
C SER A 409 -9.36 18.02 37.40
N ILE A 410 -9.88 18.12 36.17
CA ILE A 410 -11.29 18.26 35.83
C ILE A 410 -11.87 16.85 35.83
N CYS A 411 -12.54 16.54 36.92
CA CYS A 411 -13.22 15.27 37.11
C CYS A 411 -14.72 15.46 36.93
N CYS A 412 -15.45 14.39 36.69
CA CYS A 412 -16.89 14.42 36.47
C CYS A 412 -17.62 14.39 37.83
N PRO A 413 -18.08 15.53 38.41
CA PRO A 413 -18.84 15.49 39.64
C PRO A 413 -20.19 14.79 39.41
N GLY A 414 -20.54 13.83 40.26
CA GLY A 414 -21.80 13.10 40.15
C GLY A 414 -21.79 11.90 39.19
N ALA A 415 -20.64 11.55 38.61
CA ALA A 415 -20.51 10.43 37.68
C ALA A 415 -21.01 9.10 38.27
N ASP A 416 -20.86 8.88 39.57
CA ASP A 416 -21.37 7.72 40.29
C ASP A 416 -22.90 7.62 40.22
N ARG A 417 -23.61 8.74 40.40
CA ARG A 417 -25.07 8.81 40.26
C ARG A 417 -25.50 8.64 38.81
N ASP A 418 -24.80 9.28 37.88
CA ASP A 418 -25.13 9.20 36.45
C ASP A 418 -24.97 7.76 35.92
N ILE A 419 -23.92 7.05 36.36
CA ILE A 419 -23.70 5.64 36.02
C ILE A 419 -24.75 4.75 36.69
N ALA A 420 -25.10 5.02 37.96
CA ALA A 420 -26.14 4.29 38.66
C ALA A 420 -27.51 4.43 37.97
N ASP A 421 -27.88 5.66 37.63
CA ASP A 421 -29.10 5.97 36.88
C ASP A 421 -29.10 5.29 35.51
N PHE A 422 -27.97 5.32 34.79
CA PHE A 422 -27.82 4.59 33.54
C PHE A 422 -28.03 3.08 33.73
N GLY A 423 -27.44 2.48 34.77
CA GLY A 423 -27.58 1.06 35.07
C GLY A 423 -29.01 0.66 35.38
N GLN A 424 -29.70 1.43 36.22
CA GLN A 424 -31.12 1.21 36.53
C GLN A 424 -32.01 1.32 35.30
N ARG A 425 -31.72 2.29 34.40
CA ARG A 425 -32.45 2.50 33.15
C ARG A 425 -32.23 1.38 32.14
N SER A 426 -30.97 0.99 31.92
CA SER A 426 -30.60 0.00 30.89
C SER A 426 -30.83 -1.43 31.35
N ARG A 427 -30.80 -1.70 32.67
CA ARG A 427 -30.90 -3.05 33.25
C ARG A 427 -29.94 -4.05 32.61
N CYS A 428 -28.75 -3.59 32.25
CA CYS A 428 -27.80 -4.38 31.49
C CYS A 428 -27.02 -5.36 32.38
N PRO A 429 -26.67 -6.55 31.86
CA PRO A 429 -25.88 -7.54 32.58
C PRO A 429 -24.39 -7.20 32.53
N LEU A 430 -24.02 -6.01 33.04
CA LEU A 430 -22.66 -5.51 33.00
C LEU A 430 -21.72 -6.46 33.77
N ARG A 431 -20.66 -6.92 33.11
CA ARG A 431 -19.65 -7.86 33.66
C ARG A 431 -18.29 -7.20 33.84
N ALA A 432 -17.93 -6.28 32.96
CA ALA A 432 -16.69 -5.53 33.03
C ALA A 432 -16.97 -4.03 33.04
N PHE A 433 -16.37 -3.32 33.99
CA PHE A 433 -16.43 -1.87 34.07
C PHE A 433 -15.03 -1.30 34.24
N ARG A 434 -14.64 -0.39 33.35
CA ARG A 434 -13.36 0.30 33.42
C ARG A 434 -13.56 1.80 33.41
N ALA A 435 -12.91 2.50 34.32
CA ALA A 435 -12.98 3.95 34.39
C ALA A 435 -11.61 4.56 34.72
N VAL A 436 -11.09 5.37 33.82
CA VAL A 436 -9.76 5.99 33.95
C VAL A 436 -9.92 7.51 33.93
N ARG A 437 -9.37 8.18 34.95
CA ARG A 437 -9.41 9.64 35.18
C ARG A 437 -10.84 10.23 35.27
N VAL A 438 -11.82 9.41 35.64
CA VAL A 438 -13.21 9.85 35.82
C VAL A 438 -13.41 10.58 37.15
N TRP A 439 -12.79 10.08 38.23
CA TRP A 439 -12.84 10.66 39.58
C TRP A 439 -11.52 11.32 39.97
N LYS A 440 -11.62 12.35 40.82
CA LYS A 440 -10.49 13.22 41.21
C LYS A 440 -9.51 12.61 42.18
N ASN A 441 -10.01 11.76 43.08
CA ASN A 441 -9.22 11.16 44.13
C ASN A 441 -9.70 9.75 44.40
N GLU A 442 -8.82 8.95 45.01
CA GLU A 442 -9.06 7.54 45.32
C GLU A 442 -10.27 7.37 46.26
N ASN A 443 -10.46 8.29 47.22
CA ASN A 443 -11.61 8.22 48.13
C ASN A 443 -12.96 8.29 47.39
N ARG A 444 -13.12 9.19 46.41
CA ARG A 444 -14.34 9.24 45.60
C ARG A 444 -14.45 8.05 44.64
N ALA A 445 -13.33 7.58 44.11
CA ALA A 445 -13.33 6.37 43.29
C ALA A 445 -13.80 5.15 44.10
N ALA A 446 -13.31 4.97 45.33
CA ALA A 446 -13.70 3.88 46.22
C ALA A 446 -15.20 3.92 46.59
N ALA A 447 -15.73 5.11 46.92
CA ALA A 447 -17.16 5.29 47.14
C ALA A 447 -17.99 4.98 45.87
N ALA A 448 -17.49 5.38 44.70
CA ALA A 448 -18.13 5.07 43.43
C ALA A 448 -18.12 3.56 43.12
N VAL A 449 -17.03 2.83 43.41
CA VAL A 449 -16.97 1.37 43.24
C VAL A 449 -18.12 0.71 44.00
N GLN A 450 -18.35 1.08 45.26
CA GLN A 450 -19.42 0.50 46.07
C GLN A 450 -20.80 0.73 45.43
N ASN A 451 -21.10 1.96 45.01
CA ASN A 451 -22.35 2.29 44.34
C ASN A 451 -22.54 1.55 43.00
N ILE A 452 -21.45 1.39 42.23
CA ILE A 452 -21.46 0.69 40.95
C ILE A 452 -21.70 -0.80 41.16
N CYS A 453 -21.02 -1.44 42.12
CA CYS A 453 -21.24 -2.85 42.45
C CYS A 453 -22.68 -3.11 42.93
N LEU A 454 -23.27 -2.18 43.68
CA LEU A 454 -24.68 -2.27 44.08
C LEU A 454 -25.64 -2.13 42.89
N THR A 455 -25.31 -1.28 41.92
CA THR A 455 -26.13 -1.07 40.72
C THR A 455 -26.05 -2.26 39.77
N PHE A 456 -24.87 -2.87 39.63
CA PHE A 456 -24.59 -3.95 38.68
C PHE A 456 -24.20 -5.24 39.41
N PRO A 457 -25.16 -6.08 39.83
CA PRO A 457 -24.87 -7.28 40.60
C PRO A 457 -24.11 -8.36 39.81
N THR A 458 -24.09 -8.29 38.47
CA THR A 458 -23.40 -9.24 37.59
C THR A 458 -21.93 -8.90 37.34
N LEU A 459 -21.43 -7.81 37.94
CA LEU A 459 -20.11 -7.26 37.71
C LEU A 459 -19.02 -8.20 38.27
N LYS A 460 -18.04 -8.53 37.42
CA LYS A 460 -16.92 -9.42 37.76
C LYS A 460 -15.58 -8.70 37.76
N GLU A 461 -15.42 -7.74 36.85
CA GLU A 461 -14.18 -7.00 36.64
C GLU A 461 -14.43 -5.51 36.80
N VAL A 462 -13.66 -4.87 37.69
CA VAL A 462 -13.71 -3.42 37.94
C VAL A 462 -12.29 -2.88 37.97
N ASP A 463 -11.94 -2.02 37.01
CA ASP A 463 -10.65 -1.32 36.95
C ASP A 463 -10.90 0.20 36.98
N ILE A 464 -10.64 0.83 38.13
CA ILE A 464 -10.77 2.28 38.31
C ILE A 464 -9.41 2.90 38.60
N ARG A 465 -9.02 3.91 37.81
CA ARG A 465 -7.74 4.62 37.93
C ARG A 465 -7.98 6.12 37.97
N THR A 466 -7.41 6.83 38.94
CA THR A 466 -7.67 8.27 39.17
C THR A 466 -6.60 9.22 38.62
N SER A 467 -5.45 8.71 38.16
CA SER A 467 -4.32 9.50 37.63
C SER A 467 -3.62 8.83 36.46
#